data_AF-K0DYU5-F1
#
_entry.id   AF-K0DYU5-F1
#
_cell.length_a   1.000
_cell.length_b   1.000
_cell.length_c   1.000
_cell.angle_alpha   90.00
_cell.angle_beta   90.00
_cell.angle_gamma   90.00
#
_symmetry.space_group_name_H-M   'P 1'
#
loop_
_entity.id
_entity.type
_entity.pdbx_description
1 polymer ?
#
loop_
_entity_poly.entity_id
_entity_poly.type
_entity_poly.pdbx_seq_one_letter_code
_entity_poly.pdbx_strand_id
1 'polypeptide(L)'
;MAAAEKTLHWAVDKWLAPTPSMPARVVEFCHRASLHQRFVRVEAPRPGGLLSIFFFRHDDGSWNVFPPQADRPAMNGYRRTGLC
;
A
#
# COMPACT_ATOMS: atom_id res chain seq x y z
N MET A 1 15.99 -14.98 8.15
CA MET A 1 15.75 -13.52 8.29
C MET A 1 14.74 -13.14 7.22
N ALA A 2 13.44 -13.00 7.54
CA ALA A 2 12.39 -12.82 6.51
C ALA A 2 11.21 -11.94 6.97
N ALA A 3 11.26 -11.39 8.19
CA ALA A 3 10.17 -10.56 8.72
C ALA A 3 10.33 -9.08 8.33
N ALA A 4 11.57 -8.58 8.25
CA ALA A 4 11.83 -7.17 7.94
C ALA A 4 11.41 -6.78 6.52
N GLU A 5 11.66 -7.66 5.54
CA GLU A 5 11.32 -7.48 4.12
C GLU A 5 9.81 -7.43 3.85
N LYS A 6 9.00 -7.78 4.86
CA LYS A 6 7.54 -7.73 4.78
C LYS A 6 6.97 -6.46 5.42
N THR A 7 7.80 -5.62 6.03
CA THR A 7 7.32 -4.42 6.75
C THR A 7 7.09 -3.25 5.80
N LEU A 8 6.18 -2.35 6.21
CA LEU A 8 5.99 -1.07 5.51
C LEU A 8 7.28 -0.26 5.48
N HIS A 9 8.06 -0.29 6.57
CA HIS A 9 9.32 0.45 6.65
C HIS A 9 10.32 0.01 5.58
N TRP A 10 10.51 -1.30 5.40
CA TRP A 10 11.37 -1.83 4.34
C TRP A 10 10.88 -1.47 2.94
N ALA A 11 9.57 -1.55 2.68
CA ALA A 11 9.02 -1.17 1.39
C ALA A 11 9.19 0.33 1.12
N VAL A 12 8.97 1.19 2.12
CA VAL A 12 9.21 2.63 2.04
C VAL A 12 10.68 2.92 1.75
N ASP A 13 11.61 2.26 2.45
CA ASP A 13 13.04 2.43 2.22
C ASP A 13 13.42 2.05 0.79
N LYS A 14 12.96 0.89 0.32
CA LYS A 14 13.22 0.37 -1.03
C LYS A 14 12.75 1.31 -2.15
N TRP A 15 11.58 1.93 -2.00
CA TRP A 15 10.95 2.70 -3.08
C TRP A 15 11.15 4.22 -2.97
N LEU A 16 11.23 4.75 -1.75
CA LEU A 16 11.34 6.19 -1.48
C LEU A 16 12.75 6.61 -1.07
N ALA A 17 13.56 5.70 -0.52
CA ALA A 17 14.90 5.99 0.03
C ALA A 17 14.91 7.28 0.89
N PRO A 18 14.05 7.37 1.93
CA PRO A 18 13.90 8.59 2.70
C PRO A 18 15.20 8.96 3.40
N THR A 19 15.52 10.25 3.41
CA THR A 19 16.68 10.79 4.12
C THR A 19 16.22 11.79 5.17
N PRO A 20 17.06 12.18 6.15
CA PRO A 20 16.69 13.21 7.12
C PRO A 20 16.26 14.54 6.49
N SER A 21 16.83 14.89 5.34
CA SER A 21 16.48 16.10 4.57
C SER A 21 15.23 15.93 3.68
N MET A 22 14.85 14.69 3.36
CA MET A 22 13.70 14.34 2.53
C MET A 22 12.93 13.17 3.17
N PRO A 23 12.25 13.41 4.30
CA PRO A 23 11.59 12.34 5.05
C PRO A 23 10.32 11.87 4.33
N ALA A 24 10.08 10.56 4.37
CA ALA A 24 8.82 9.96 3.95
C ALA A 24 7.74 10.18 5.03
N ARG A 25 6.51 10.45 4.60
CA ARG A 25 5.35 10.69 5.48
C ARG A 25 4.14 9.91 4.98
N VAL A 26 3.44 9.24 5.88
CA VAL A 26 2.12 8.69 5.56
C VAL A 26 1.13 9.84 5.50
N VAL A 27 0.46 10.01 4.37
CA VAL A 27 -0.52 11.09 4.16
C VAL A 27 -1.95 10.56 4.06
N GLU A 28 -2.10 9.28 3.77
CA GLU A 28 -3.39 8.62 3.67
C GLU A 28 -3.26 7.19 4.16
N PHE A 29 -4.30 6.73 4.85
CA PHE A 29 -4.44 5.35 5.29
C PHE A 29 -5.86 4.89 5.02
N CYS A 30 -6.01 3.72 4.41
CA CYS A 30 -7.29 3.08 4.18
C CYS A 30 -7.29 1.66 4.74
N HIS A 31 -8.37 1.32 5.43
CA HIS A 31 -8.65 -0.02 5.90
C HIS A 31 -10.12 -0.35 5.62
N ARG A 32 -10.38 -1.02 4.50
CA ARG A 32 -11.73 -1.47 4.13
C ARG A 32 -11.79 -2.98 4.26
N ALA A 33 -12.16 -3.44 5.46
CA ALA A 33 -12.25 -4.85 5.80
C ALA A 33 -13.17 -5.63 4.84
N SER A 34 -14.30 -5.04 4.44
CA SER A 34 -15.26 -5.64 3.50
C SER A 34 -14.71 -5.88 2.09
N LEU A 35 -13.65 -5.18 1.69
CA LEU A 35 -12.99 -5.35 0.40
C LEU A 35 -11.62 -6.03 0.52
N HIS A 36 -11.22 -6.49 1.71
CA HIS A 36 -9.86 -6.98 1.97
C HIS A 36 -8.77 -5.99 1.53
N GLN A 37 -9.09 -4.69 1.49
CA GLN A 37 -8.19 -3.64 1.03
C GLN A 37 -7.61 -2.89 2.21
N ARG A 38 -6.28 -2.89 2.30
CA ARG A 38 -5.52 -2.19 3.32
C ARG A 38 -4.36 -1.52 2.62
N PHE A 39 -4.32 -0.19 2.60
CA PHE A 39 -3.22 0.53 1.97
C PHE A 39 -2.87 1.81 2.70
N VAL A 40 -1.66 2.29 2.43
CA VAL A 40 -1.19 3.61 2.85
C VAL A 40 -0.65 4.36 1.65
N ARG A 41 -0.89 5.66 1.59
CA ARG A 41 -0.19 6.56 0.69
C ARG A 41 0.94 7.20 1.46
N VAL A 42 2.15 7.05 0.95
CA VAL A 42 3.35 7.65 1.52
C VAL A 42 3.92 8.63 0.52
N GLU A 43 4.27 9.81 1.01
CA GLU A 43 4.87 10.87 0.21
C GLU A 43 6.29 11.18 0.69
N ALA A 44 7.18 11.48 -0.25
CA ALA A 44 8.54 11.93 0.05
C ALA A 44 8.94 13.07 -0.90
N PRO A 45 9.51 14.19 -0.39
CA PRO A 45 10.11 15.23 -1.22
C PRO A 45 11.28 14.67 -2.03
N ARG A 46 11.48 15.20 -3.24
CA ARG A 46 12.61 14.88 -4.13
C ARG A 46 13.08 16.13 -4.86
N PRO A 47 14.32 16.17 -5.38
CA PRO A 47 14.71 17.18 -6.35
C PRO A 47 13.72 17.17 -7.53
N GLY A 48 12.97 18.26 -7.70
CA GLY A 48 11.96 18.38 -8.76
C GLY A 48 10.51 18.09 -8.36
N GLY A 49 10.21 17.77 -7.09
CA GLY A 49 8.82 17.73 -6.62
C GLY A 49 8.54 16.75 -5.48
N LEU A 50 7.32 16.24 -5.45
CA LEU A 50 6.84 15.28 -4.45
C LEU A 50 6.56 13.94 -5.14
N LEU A 51 7.11 12.85 -4.60
CA LEU A 51 6.66 11.51 -5.00
C LEU A 51 5.64 11.00 -4.00
N SER A 52 4.52 10.49 -4.51
CA SER A 52 3.57 9.69 -3.73
C SER A 52 3.55 8.24 -4.22
N ILE A 53 3.59 7.28 -3.30
CA ILE A 53 3.39 5.84 -3.59
C ILE A 53 2.31 5.27 -2.68
N PHE A 54 1.46 4.42 -3.25
CA PHE A 54 0.54 3.59 -2.49
C PHE A 54 1.21 2.25 -2.17
N PHE A 55 1.22 1.89 -0.89
CA PHE A 55 1.65 0.60 -0.39
C PHE A 55 0.43 -0.17 0.10
N PHE A 56 0.22 -1.35 -0.44
CA PHE A 56 -0.88 -2.24 -0.12
C PHE A 56 -0.38 -3.35 0.80
N ARG A 57 -1.13 -3.63 1.86
CA ARG A 57 -0.88 -4.76 2.74
C ARG A 57 -1.60 -5.99 2.20
N HIS A 58 -0.84 -7.06 2.01
CA HIS A 58 -1.30 -8.36 1.55
C HIS A 58 -1.65 -9.25 2.75
N ASP A 59 -2.41 -10.32 2.51
CA ASP A 59 -2.87 -11.20 3.59
C ASP A 59 -1.74 -12.01 4.24
N ASP A 60 -0.63 -12.20 3.53
CA ASP A 60 0.61 -12.78 4.08
C ASP A 60 1.38 -11.82 5.01
N GLY A 61 0.84 -10.62 5.22
CA GLY A 61 1.40 -9.56 6.04
C GLY A 61 2.43 -8.68 5.33
N SER A 62 2.77 -8.97 4.07
CA SER A 62 3.73 -8.17 3.30
C SER A 62 3.12 -6.85 2.81
N TRP A 63 3.97 -5.84 2.64
CA TRP A 63 3.63 -4.57 2.02
C TRP A 63 4.22 -4.49 0.61
N ASN A 64 3.40 -4.18 -0.39
CA ASN A 64 3.78 -4.13 -1.80
C ASN A 64 3.20 -2.89 -2.50
N VAL A 65 3.76 -2.50 -3.64
CA VAL A 65 3.24 -1.36 -4.44
C VAL A 65 2.15 -1.75 -5.45
N PHE A 66 1.81 -3.04 -5.49
CA PHE A 66 0.68 -3.57 -6.26
C PHE A 66 -0.44 -3.98 -5.30
N PRO A 67 -1.71 -3.78 -5.69
CA PRO A 67 -2.84 -4.20 -4.87
C PRO A 67 -2.79 -5.72 -4.62
N PRO A 68 -3.31 -6.21 -3.48
CA PRO A 68 -3.53 -7.64 -3.31
C PRO A 68 -4.36 -8.15 -4.48
N GLN A 69 -4.12 -9.38 -4.91
CA GLN A 69 -4.97 -9.99 -5.93
C GLN A 69 -6.40 -9.90 -5.43
N ALA A 70 -7.26 -9.19 -6.15
CA ALA A 70 -8.68 -9.20 -5.87
C ALA A 70 -9.10 -10.67 -5.86
N ASP A 71 -9.94 -11.05 -4.90
CA ASP A 71 -10.67 -12.31 -4.96
C ASP A 71 -11.44 -12.27 -6.27
N ARG A 72 -10.82 -12.80 -7.32
CA ARG A 72 -11.37 -12.74 -8.67
C ARG A 72 -12.60 -13.61 -8.54
N PRO A 73 -13.83 -13.07 -8.69
CA PRO A 73 -15.00 -13.92 -8.63
C PRO A 73 -14.77 -15.00 -9.69
N ALA A 74 -14.55 -16.23 -9.24
CA ALA A 74 -14.41 -17.37 -10.11
C ALA A 74 -15.78 -17.55 -10.75
N MET A 75 -15.96 -16.97 -11.94
CA MET A 75 -17.21 -16.88 -12.71
C MET A 75 -18.47 -17.14 -11.87
N ASN A 76 -18.74 -16.28 -10.89
CA ASN A 76 -20.00 -16.30 -10.17
C ASN A 76 -20.56 -14.89 -10.21
N GLY A 77 -21.37 -14.68 -11.26
CA GLY A 77 -22.05 -13.44 -11.54
C GLY A 77 -23.10 -13.14 -10.49
N TYR A 78 -22.72 -12.42 -9.44
CA TYR A 78 -23.68 -11.58 -8.74
C TYR A 78 -23.14 -10.15 -8.66
N ARG A 79 -23.88 -9.25 -9.30
CA ARG A 79 -23.77 -7.82 -9.06
C ARG A 79 -23.96 -7.59 -7.56
N ARG A 80 -23.03 -6.91 -6.90
CA ARG A 80 -23.39 -6.18 -5.69
C ARG A 80 -23.21 -4.69 -5.91
N THR A 81 -24.33 -4.08 -6.25
CA THR A 81 -24.67 -2.68 -6.10
C THR A 81 -24.29 -2.17 -4.70
N GLY A 82 -23.69 -0.99 -4.65
CA GLY A 82 -24.06 0.05 -3.68
C GLY A 82 -23.34 0.13 -2.33
N LEU A 83 -22.68 1.29 -2.18
CA LEU A 83 -22.86 2.27 -1.10
C LEU A 83 -22.06 2.17 0.21
N CYS A 84 -21.51 3.35 0.53
CA CYS A 84 -20.90 3.86 1.77
C CYS A 84 -19.49 3.36 2.13
#